data_AF-A0A7V8Y1T7-F1
#
_entry.id   AF-A0A7V8Y1T7-F1
#
_cell.length_a   1.000
_cell.length_b   1.000
_cell.length_c   1.000
_cell.angle_alpha   90.00
_cell.angle_beta   90.00
_cell.angle_gamma   90.00
#
_symmetry.space_group_name_H-M   'P 1'
#
loop_
_entity.id
_entity.type
_entity.pdbx_description
1 polymer ?
#
loop_
_entity_poly.entity_id
_entity_poly.type
_entity_poly.pdbx_seq_one_letter_code
_entity_poly.pdbx_strand_id
1 'polypeptide(L)' 'MSRLHPVDLTGARWRRSSSADLGDAEPQVEIAMLDDGHVAMRTAGDDDTVLVFTPAEWDAFVLGAKDGEFDLPEGSTSP' A
#
# COMPACT_ATOMS: atom_id res chain seq x y z
N MET A 1 -14.50 26.31 2.40
CA MET A 1 -13.17 25.67 2.29
C MET A 1 -13.15 24.50 3.26
N SER A 2 -13.46 23.29 2.78
CA SER A 2 -13.33 22.09 3.62
C SER A 2 -11.84 21.82 3.84
N ARG A 3 -11.43 21.80 5.11
CA ARG A 3 -10.10 21.36 5.51
C ARG A 3 -10.02 19.89 5.11
N LEU A 4 -9.01 19.49 4.33
CA LEU A 4 -8.64 18.08 4.25
C LEU A 4 -8.21 17.71 5.67
N HIS A 5 -9.08 17.01 6.40
CA HIS A 5 -8.66 16.43 7.66
C HIS A 5 -7.67 15.33 7.28
N PRO A 6 -6.41 15.39 7.73
CA PRO A 6 -5.54 14.23 7.63
C PRO A 6 -6.30 13.07 8.26
N VAL A 7 -6.42 11.97 7.52
CA VAL A 7 -7.12 10.77 7.98
C VAL A 7 -6.51 10.33 9.31
N ASP A 8 -7.34 10.10 10.32
CA ASP A 8 -6.86 9.69 11.64
C ASP A 8 -6.39 8.23 11.57
N LEU A 9 -5.13 8.01 11.94
CA LEU A 9 -4.49 6.68 11.94
C LEU A 9 -4.30 6.13 13.36
N THR A 10 -4.78 6.85 14.38
CA THR A 10 -4.51 6.58 15.81
C THR A 10 -5.05 5.21 16.28
N GLY A 11 -5.88 4.53 15.47
CA GLY A 11 -6.36 3.16 15.70
C GLY A 11 -6.04 2.15 14.58
N ALA A 12 -5.22 2.53 13.60
CA ALA A 12 -4.96 1.72 12.41
C ALA A 12 -4.32 0.36 12.78
N ARG A 13 -4.94 -0.72 12.31
CA ARG A 13 -4.42 -2.09 12.47
C ARG A 13 -3.65 -2.50 11.22
N TRP A 14 -2.34 -2.33 11.28
CA TRP A 14 -1.44 -2.65 10.18
C TRP A 14 -1.29 -4.15 9.96
N ARG A 15 -1.45 -4.58 8.71
CA ARG A 15 -1.23 -5.94 8.23
C ARG A 15 -0.06 -5.93 7.28
N ARG A 16 0.99 -6.65 7.64
CA ARG A 16 2.19 -6.80 6.82
C ARG A 16 1.99 -7.83 5.71
N SER A 17 2.50 -7.54 4.53
CA SER A 17 2.60 -8.50 3.43
C SER A 17 3.57 -9.62 3.78
N SER A 18 3.20 -10.87 3.54
CA SER A 18 4.13 -12.00 3.59
C SER A 18 4.62 -12.32 2.18
N SER A 19 5.92 -12.19 1.92
CA SER A 19 6.54 -12.74 0.71
C SER A 19 7.42 -13.92 1.10
N ALA A 20 7.08 -15.12 0.64
CA ALA A 20 7.86 -16.33 0.92
C ALA A 20 9.21 -16.32 0.17
N ASP A 21 9.27 -15.62 -0.96
CA ASP A 21 10.37 -15.65 -1.92
C ASP A 21 11.40 -14.53 -1.71
N LEU A 22 11.04 -13.46 -0.98
CA LEU A 22 11.89 -12.28 -0.81
C LEU A 22 12.66 -12.23 0.53
N GLY A 23 12.35 -13.11 1.48
CA GLY A 23 12.97 -13.12 2.82
C GLY A 23 12.70 -11.86 3.65
N ASP A 24 13.21 -11.82 4.90
CA ASP A 24 13.00 -10.70 5.83
C ASP A 24 13.77 -9.41 5.46
N ALA A 25 14.61 -9.43 4.43
CA ALA A 25 15.52 -8.33 4.08
C ALA A 25 14.91 -7.30 3.12
N GLU A 26 13.84 -7.65 2.39
CA GLU A 26 13.23 -6.77 1.40
C GLU A 26 12.16 -5.85 2.05
N PRO A 27 11.95 -4.63 1.53
CA PRO A 27 10.94 -3.72 2.05
C PRO A 27 9.55 -4.34 1.88
N GLN A 28 8.92 -4.68 3.01
CA GLN A 28 7.57 -5.26 3.04
C GLN A 28 6.54 -4.14 3.08
N VAL A 29 5.38 -4.36 2.48
CA VAL A 29 4.27 -3.39 2.52
C VAL A 29 3.39 -3.68 3.73
N GLU A 30 2.94 -2.63 4.41
CA GLU A 30 1.89 -2.71 5.44
C GLU A 30 0.64 -1.97 4.99
N ILE A 31 -0.52 -2.59 5.17
CA ILE A 31 -1.82 -2.00 4.87
C ILE A 31 -2.72 -1.96 6.11
N ALA A 32 -3.52 -0.90 6.25
CA ALA A 32 -4.54 -0.80 7.28
C ALA A 32 -5.88 -0.42 6.65
N MET A 33 -6.93 -1.17 7.01
CA MET A 33 -8.31 -0.81 6.67
C MET A 33 -8.81 0.20 7.70
N LEU A 34 -9.35 1.31 7.21
CA LEU A 34 -9.81 2.43 8.03
C LEU A 34 -11.34 2.58 7.94
N ASP A 35 -11.86 3.55 8.68
CA ASP A 35 -13.27 3.91 8.62
C ASP A 35 -13.67 4.41 7.21
N ASP A 36 -14.98 4.32 6.92
CA ASP A 36 -15.57 4.67 5.63
C ASP A 36 -14.97 3.93 4.41
N GLY A 37 -14.24 2.83 4.65
CA GLY A 37 -13.63 1.99 3.61
C GLY A 37 -12.32 2.53 3.03
N HIS A 38 -11.72 3.55 3.66
CA HIS A 38 -10.39 4.02 3.25
C HIS A 38 -9.31 2.96 3.55
N VAL A 39 -8.23 3.02 2.80
CA VAL A 39 -7.07 2.13 2.97
C VAL A 39 -5.81 2.96 3.12
N ALA A 40 -5.06 2.72 4.18
CA ALA A 40 -3.71 3.26 4.34
C ALA A 40 -2.66 2.22 3.94
N MET A 41 -1.59 2.67 3.29
CA MET A 41 -0.46 1.85 2.85
C MET A 41 0.86 2.55 3.18
N ARG A 42 1.85 1.77 3.63
CA ARG A 42 3.21 2.24 3.91
C ARG A 42 4.24 1.12 3.71
N THR A 43 5.51 1.48 3.75
CA THR A 43 6.61 0.52 3.88
C THR A 43 6.78 0.13 5.35
N ALA A 44 6.97 -1.15 5.61
CA ALA A 44 7.21 -1.68 6.95
C ALA A 44 8.49 -1.05 7.53
N GLY A 45 8.36 -0.39 8.69
CA GLY A 45 9.47 0.29 9.35
C GLY A 45 9.70 1.74 8.92
N ASP A 46 8.97 2.25 7.93
CA ASP A 46 8.95 3.66 7.55
C ASP A 46 7.55 4.26 7.79
N ASP A 47 7.39 4.90 8.96
CA ASP A 47 6.10 5.42 9.42
C ASP A 47 5.83 6.86 8.98
N ASP A 48 6.85 7.54 8.44
CA ASP A 48 6.79 8.96 8.06
C ASP A 48 5.96 9.21 6.78
N THR A 49 5.90 8.20 5.90
CA THR A 49 5.17 8.31 4.63
C THR A 49 4.03 7.29 4.56
N VAL A 50 2.80 7.80 4.60
CA VAL A 50 1.59 6.98 4.48
C VAL A 50 0.75 7.46 3.29
N LEU A 51 0.45 6.55 2.37
CA LEU A 51 -0.50 6.77 1.29
C LEU A 51 -1.89 6.37 1.79
N VAL A 52 -2.90 7.21 1.55
CA VAL A 52 -4.29 6.91 1.90
C VAL A 52 -5.16 6.96 0.65
N PHE A 53 -5.88 5.88 0.40
CA PHE A 53 -6.76 5.71 -0.73
C PHE A 53 -8.22 5.82 -0.28
N THR A 54 -9.04 6.49 -1.08
CA THR A 54 -10.50 6.32 -1.03
C THR A 54 -10.88 4.90 -1.48
N PRO A 55 -12.09 4.41 -1.16
CA PRO A 55 -12.53 3.09 -1.63
C PRO A 55 -12.41 2.91 -3.15
N ALA A 56 -12.79 3.92 -3.92
CA ALA A 56 -12.75 3.87 -5.38
C ALA A 56 -11.32 3.85 -5.94
N GLU A 57 -10.41 4.62 -5.35
CA GLU A 57 -8.99 4.61 -5.74
C GLU A 57 -8.34 3.27 -5.39
N TRP A 58 -8.67 2.69 -4.23
CA TRP A 58 -8.16 1.38 -3.85
C TRP A 58 -8.62 0.28 -4.81
N ASP A 59 -9.90 0.27 -5.18
CA ASP A 59 -10.43 -0.68 -6.16
C ASP A 59 -9.73 -0.54 -7.52
N ALA A 60 -9.51 0.69 -7.99
CA ALA A 60 -8.79 0.96 -9.23
C ALA A 60 -7.32 0.49 -9.14
N PHE A 61 -6.63 0.79 -8.04
CA PHE A 61 -5.25 0.37 -7.79
C PHE A 61 -5.13 -1.15 -7.81
N VAL A 62 -6.01 -1.87 -7.10
CA VAL A 62 -6.02 -3.34 -7.07
C VAL A 62 -6.31 -3.92 -8.45
N LEU A 63 -7.21 -3.30 -9.22
CA LEU A 63 -7.51 -3.76 -10.57
C LEU A 63 -6.30 -3.60 -11.50
N GLY A 64 -5.63 -2.44 -11.49
CA GLY A 64 -4.42 -2.20 -12.27
C GLY A 64 -3.28 -3.16 -11.88
N ALA A 65 -3.09 -3.38 -10.58
CA ALA A 65 -2.09 -4.35 -10.10
C ALA A 65 -2.37 -5.78 -10.58
N LYS A 66 -3.64 -6.19 -10.63
CA LYS A 66 -4.03 -7.51 -11.16
C LYS A 66 -3.91 -7.61 -12.68
N ASP A 67 -4.00 -6.50 -13.40
CA ASP A 67 -3.80 -6.44 -14.85
C ASP A 67 -2.31 -6.48 -15.23
N GLY A 68 -1.41 -6.50 -14.24
CA GLY A 68 0.03 -6.57 -14.44
C GLY A 68 0.69 -5.22 -14.71
N GLU A 69 0.03 -4.10 -14.35
CA GLU A 69 0.59 -2.74 -14.56
C GLU A 69 1.95 -2.54 -13.86
N PHE A 70 2.22 -3.31 -12.80
CA PHE A 70 3.48 -3.29 -12.06
C PHE A 70 4.41 -4.47 -12.35
N ASP A 71 4.04 -5.35 -13.28
CA ASP A 71 4.90 -6.48 -13.63
C ASP A 71 6.16 -5.97 -14.35
N LEU A 72 7.31 -6.56 -14.01
CA LEU A 72 8.56 -6.21 -14.66
C LEU A 72 8.50 -6.67 -16.13
N PRO A 73 8.86 -5.80 -17.10
CA PRO A 73 8.88 -6.21 -18.48
C PRO A 73 9.89 -7.35 -18.66
N GLU A 74 9.47 -8.40 -19.37
CA GLU A 74 10.30 -9.58 -19.61
C GLU A 74 11.64 -9.17 -20.23
N GLY A 75 12.74 -9.42 -19.51
CA GLY A 75 14.09 -9.06 -19.96
C GLY A 75 14.75 -7.88 -19.23
N SER A 76 14.14 -7.33 -18.17
CA SER A 76 14.83 -6.41 -17.25
C SER A 76 15.85 -7.17 -16.39
N THR A 77 16.93 -7.64 -17.01
CA THR A 77 18.15 -7.99 -16.28
C THR A 77 18.71 -6.69 -15.73
N SER A 78 18.58 -6.47 -14.42
CA SER A 78 19.35 -5.42 -13.74
C SER A 78 20.84 -5.59 -14.06
N PRO A 79 21.58 -4.52 -14.39
CA PRO A 79 23.04 -4.58 -14.54
C PRO A 79 23.74 -4.93 -13.23
#